data_AF-A0A3N6FUR0-F1
#
_entry.id   AF-A0A3N6FUR0-F1
#
_cell.length_a   1.000
_cell.length_b   1.000
_cell.length_c   1.000
_cell.angle_alpha   90.00
_cell.angle_beta   90.00
_cell.angle_gamma   90.00
#
_symmetry.space_group_name_H-M   'P 1'
#
loop_
_entity.id
_entity.type
_entity.pdbx_description
1 polymer ?
#
loop_
_entity_poly.entity_id
_entity_poly.type
_entity_poly.pdbx_seq_one_letter_code
_entity_poly.pdbx_strand_id
1 'polypeptide(L)' 'MEHMVEERHIDGHRVVIVEDVQDEGTGFLLIIDDVLADEDEPLDRIPSDEEIRALMRVQGLA' A
#
# COMPACT_ATOMS: atom_id res chain seq x y z
N MET A 1 11.26 -4.83 -10.32
CA MET A 1 10.67 -3.90 -11.33
C MET A 1 9.33 -3.48 -10.76
N GLU A 2 9.06 -2.18 -10.71
CA GLU A 2 7.86 -1.65 -10.06
C GLU A 2 6.74 -1.45 -11.08
N HIS A 3 5.58 -2.05 -10.82
CA HIS A 3 4.40 -1.90 -11.67
C HIS A 3 3.19 -1.50 -10.83
N MET A 4 2.53 -0.40 -11.20
CA MET A 4 1.30 0.01 -10.53
C MET A 4 0.21 -1.02 -10.82
N VAL A 5 -0.30 -1.66 -9.76
CA VAL A 5 -1.34 -2.68 -9.86
C VAL A 5 -2.71 -2.03 -9.84
N GLU A 6 -2.92 -1.14 -8.87
CA GLU A 6 -4.24 -0.61 -8.57
C GLU A 6 -4.16 0.77 -7.91
N GLU A 7 -5.15 1.61 -8.19
CA GLU A 7 -5.39 2.87 -7.48
C GLU A 7 -6.80 2.81 -6.88
N ARG A 8 -6.92 3.14 -5.60
CA ARG A 8 -8.17 3.20 -4.84
C ARG A 8 -8.33 4.55 -4.15
N HIS A 9 -9.57 4.93 -3.90
CA HIS A 9 -9.91 6.08 -3.07
C HIS A 9 -10.64 5.57 -1.82
N ILE A 10 -10.02 5.72 -0.65
CA ILE A 10 -10.53 5.21 0.63
C ILE A 10 -10.62 6.36 1.62
N ASP A 11 -11.84 6.63 2.10
CA ASP A 11 -12.12 7.64 3.13
C ASP A 11 -11.58 9.05 2.82
N GLY A 12 -11.43 9.38 1.53
CA GLY A 12 -10.89 10.67 1.05
C GLY A 12 -9.40 10.66 0.71
N HIS A 13 -8.70 9.57 1.02
CA HIS A 13 -7.28 9.38 0.72
C HIS A 13 -7.09 8.62 -0.60
N ARG A 14 -6.08 9.01 -1.36
CA ARG A 14 -5.63 8.27 -2.54
C ARG A 14 -4.69 7.16 -2.09
N VAL A 15 -4.99 5.93 -2.46
CA VAL A 15 -4.19 4.74 -2.16
C VAL A 15 -3.72 4.12 -3.46
N VAL A 16 -2.41 4.08 -3.67
CA VAL A 16 -1.76 3.46 -4.82
C VAL A 16 -1.07 2.18 -4.36
N ILE A 17 -1.32 1.09 -5.06
CA ILE A 17 -0.75 -0.22 -4.78
C ILE A 17 0.23 -0.54 -5.89
N VAL A 18 1.50 -0.68 -5.53
CA VAL A 18 2.60 -0.95 -6.47
C VAL A 18 3.11 -2.36 -6.20
N GLU A 19 3.17 -3.17 -7.24
CA GLU A 19 3.85 -4.46 -7.21
C GLU A 19 5.35 -4.23 -7.37
N ASP A 20 6.12 -4.73 -6.42
CA ASP A 20 7.57 -4.79 -6.49
C ASP A 20 8.02 -6.24 -6.65
N VAL A 21 8.52 -6.56 -7.84
CA VAL A 21 9.09 -7.87 -8.14
C VAL A 21 10.55 -7.90 -7.70
N GLN A 22 10.82 -8.73 -6.69
CA GLN A 22 12.14 -8.98 -6.09
C GLN A 22 12.67 -10.39 -6.44
N ASP A 23 13.94 -10.64 -6.16
CA ASP A 23 14.57 -11.94 -6.43
C ASP A 23 13.94 -13.11 -5.63
N GLU A 24 13.40 -12.83 -4.44
CA GLU A 24 12.79 -13.84 -3.54
C GLU A 24 11.26 -13.99 -3.73
N GLY A 25 10.62 -13.11 -4.51
CA GLY A 25 9.17 -13.14 -4.72
C GLY A 25 8.60 -11.82 -5.21
N THR A 26 7.28 -11.69 -5.10
CA THR A 26 6.55 -10.48 -5.46
C THR A 26 5.95 -9.88 -4.20
N GLY A 27 6.29 -8.62 -3.92
CA GLY A 27 5.73 -7.84 -2.82
C GLY A 27 4.84 -6.70 -3.31
N PHE A 28 4.08 -6.10 -2.41
CA PHE A 28 3.20 -4.96 -2.69
C PHE A 28 3.51 -3.80 -1.75
N LEU A 29 3.83 -2.64 -2.33
CA LEU A 29 4.00 -1.39 -1.63
C LEU A 29 2.68 -0.62 -1.64
N LEU A 30 2.37 0.05 -0.53
CA LEU A 30 1.21 0.90 -0.38
C LEU A 30 1.61 2.36 -0.26
N ILE A 31 1.14 3.21 -1.15
CA ILE A 31 1.37 4.65 -1.12
C ILE A 31 0.02 5.32 -0.82
N ILE A 32 -0.08 6.03 0.29
CA ILE A 32 -1.27 6.74 0.74
C ILE A 32 -0.97 8.24 0.71
N ASP A 33 -1.71 9.00 -0.10
CA ASP A 33 -1.49 10.45 -0.29
C ASP A 33 -0.02 10.84 -0.49
N ASP A 34 0.65 10.10 -1.39
CA ASP A 34 2.08 10.27 -1.71
C ASP A 34 3.07 9.89 -0.59
N VAL A 35 2.60 9.26 0.49
CA VAL A 35 3.40 8.73 1.58
C VAL A 35 3.45 7.20 1.50
N LEU A 36 4.64 6.62 1.55
CA LEU A 36 4.81 5.17 1.63
C LEU A 36 4.35 4.69 3.02
N ALA A 37 3.32 3.86 3.06
CA ALA A 37 2.64 3.46 4.29
C ALA A 37 3.41 2.39 5.08
N ASP A 38 4.28 1.63 4.42
CA ASP A 38 5.14 0.63 5.05
C ASP A 38 6.51 0.69 4.35
N GLU A 39 7.44 1.43 4.96
CA GLU A 39 8.80 1.63 4.40
C GLU A 39 9.75 0.46 4.72
N ASP A 40 9.40 -0.37 5.71
CA ASP A 40 10.29 -1.40 6.24
C ASP A 40 10.20 -2.71 5.44
N GLU A 41 9.02 -3.15 5.01
CA GLU A 41 8.86 -4.38 4.23
C GLU A 41 7.64 -4.34 3.29
N PRO A 42 7.77 -4.77 2.02
CA PRO A 42 6.62 -4.88 1.12
C PRO A 42 5.67 -6.00 1.56
N LEU A 43 4.38 -5.78 1.33
CA LEU A 43 3.33 -6.73 1.72
C LEU A 43 3.35 -7.98 0.84
N ASP A 44 3.09 -9.15 1.42
CA ASP A 44 2.99 -10.41 0.67
C ASP A 44 1.73 -10.49 -0.23
N ARG A 45 0.74 -9.63 0.01
CA ARG A 45 -0.51 -9.57 -0.75
C ARG A 45 -1.09 -8.17 -0.78
N ILE A 46 -1.95 -7.93 -1.77
CA ILE A 46 -2.77 -6.73 -1.85
C ILE A 46 -3.71 -6.69 -0.62
N PRO A 47 -3.66 -5.62 0.21
CA PRO A 47 -4.55 -5.50 1.36
C PRO A 47 -5.98 -5.14 0.95
N SER A 48 -6.92 -5.53 1.80
CA SER A 48 -8.32 -5.13 1.70
C SER A 48 -8.53 -3.71 2.24
N ASP A 49 -9.63 -3.06 1.84
CA ASP A 49 -9.93 -1.69 2.28
C ASP A 49 -10.06 -1.55 3.82
N GLU A 50 -10.44 -2.62 4.53
CA GLU A 50 -10.48 -2.61 6.00
C GLU A 50 -9.07 -2.60 6.60
N GLU A 51 -8.16 -3.39 6.04
CA GLU A 51 -6.74 -3.43 6.44
C GLU A 51 -6.05 -2.09 6.15
N ILE A 52 -6.36 -1.48 5.00
CA ILE A 52 -5.83 -0.15 4.64
C ILE A 52 -6.31 0.92 5.62
N ARG A 53 -7.60 0.92 6.00
CA ARG A 53 -8.11 1.83 7.03
C ARG A 53 -7.45 1.62 8.38
N ALA A 54 -7.17 0.37 8.76
CA ALA A 54 -6.46 0.07 9.99
C ALA A 54 -5.04 0.66 9.97
N LEU A 55 -4.32 0.51 8.86
CA LEU A 55 -3.00 1.11 8.64
C LEU A 55 -3.04 2.64 8.72
N MET A 56 -4.00 3.27 8.05
CA MET A 56 -4.19 4.73 8.10
C MET A 56 -4.38 5.25 9.53
N ARG A 57 -5.15 4.53 10.36
CA ARG A 57 -5.34 4.91 11.78
C ARG A 57 -4.06 4.78 12.59
N VAL A 58 -3.26 3.74 12.35
CA VAL A 58 -1.97 3.54 13.04
C VAL A 58 -1.00 4.67 12.71
N GLN A 59 -1.02 5.15 11.47
CA GLN A 59 -0.16 6.24 11.00
C GLN A 59 -0.70 7.65 11.29
N GLY A 60 -1.90 7.76 11.87
CA GLY A 60 -2.54 9.05 12.15
C GLY A 60 -2.99 9.80 10.89
N LEU A 61 -3.21 9.08 9.79
CA LEU A 61 -3.74 9.61 8.53
C LEU A 61 -5.28 9.71 8.52
N ALA A 62 -5.96 9.04 9.47
CA ALA A 62 -7.43 8.97 9.60
C ALA A 62 -7.99 9.75 10.79
#